data_AF-A0A970G5A3-F1
#
_entry.id   AF-A0A970G5A3-F1
#
_cell.length_a   1.000
_cell.length_b   1.000
_cell.length_c   1.000
_cell.angle_alpha   90.00
_cell.angle_beta   90.00
_cell.angle_gamma   90.00
#
_symmetry.space_group_name_H-M   'P 1'
#
loop_
_entity.id
_entity.type
_entity.pdbx_description
1 polymer ?
#
loop_
_entity_poly.entity_id
_entity_poly.type
_entity_poly.pdbx_seq_one_letter_code
_entity_poly.pdbx_strand_id
1 'polypeptide(L)' 'MKDQILILDFDHRFSAAIAAKLRAERISARILPGNTSAESIMAEEALGVILSGGT' A
#
# COMPACT_ATOMS: atom_id res chain seq x y z
N MET A 1 7.00 4.81 14.35
CA MET A 1 5.87 5.22 13.52
C MET A 1 6.35 5.90 12.25
N LYS A 2 6.23 5.20 11.11
CA LYS A 2 6.36 5.82 9.79
C LYS A 2 4.96 6.21 9.35
N ASP A 3 4.71 7.50 9.14
CA ASP A 3 3.42 7.98 8.62
C ASP A 3 3.27 7.59 7.15
N GLN A 4 2.89 6.33 6.91
CA GLN A 4 2.77 5.74 5.58
C GLN A 4 1.53 4.86 5.45
N ILE A 5 1.03 4.78 4.22
CA ILE A 5 0.00 3.83 3.79
C ILE A 5 0.67 2.71 2.99
N LEU A 6 0.33 1.46 3.30
CA LEU A 6 0.74 0.31 2.50
C LEU A 6 -0.34 -0.03 1.47
N ILE A 7 0.08 -0.33 0.24
CA ILE A 7 -0.80 -0.78 -0.83
C ILE A 7 -0.40 -2.21 -1.15
N LEU A 8 -1.28 -3.18 -0.88
CA LEU A 8 -1.08 -4.58 -1.25
C LEU A 8 -1.59 -4.81 -2.66
N ASP A 9 -0.69 -5.24 -3.54
CA ASP A 9 -0.93 -5.39 -4.97
C ASP A 9 -1.34 -6.82 -5.32
N PHE A 10 -2.64 -7.03 -5.50
CA PHE A 10 -3.24 -8.28 -5.97
C PHE A 10 -3.42 -8.30 -7.49
N ASP A 11 -3.30 -7.13 -8.13
CA ASP A 11 -3.46 -6.94 -9.56
C ASP A 11 -2.81 -5.63 -9.99
N HIS A 12 -1.68 -5.75 -10.70
CA HIS A 12 -0.74 -4.67 -11.02
C HIS A 12 -1.34 -3.46 -11.78
N ARG A 13 -2.61 -3.54 -12.19
CA ARG A 13 -3.34 -2.50 -12.92
C ARG A 13 -3.57 -1.21 -12.13
N PHE A 14 -3.79 -1.29 -10.82
CA PHE A 14 -4.30 -0.13 -10.05
C PHE A 14 -3.31 0.45 -9.03
N SER A 15 -2.37 -0.36 -8.54
CA SER A 15 -1.52 -0.03 -7.40
C SER A 15 -0.65 1.22 -7.63
N ALA A 16 -0.11 1.40 -8.84
CA ALA A 16 0.68 2.56 -9.21
C ALA A 16 -0.15 3.86 -9.22
N ALA A 17 -1.38 3.81 -9.75
CA ALA A 17 -2.27 4.96 -9.81
C ALA A 17 -2.75 5.40 -8.41
N ILE A 18 -3.05 4.43 -7.52
CA ILE A 18 -3.38 4.70 -6.11
C ILE A 18 -2.20 5.38 -5.42
N ALA A 19 -0.98 4.83 -5.57
CA ALA A 19 0.21 5.42 -4.95
C ALA A 19 0.50 6.83 -5.46
N ALA A 20 0.29 7.10 -6.75
CA ALA A 20 0.44 8.44 -7.32
C ALA A 20 -0.55 9.45 -6.73
N LYS A 21 -1.83 9.06 -6.57
CA LYS A 21 -2.86 9.91 -5.95
C LYS A 21 -2.56 10.24 -4.50
N LEU A 22 -2.13 9.26 -3.70
CA LEU A 22 -1.73 9.49 -2.30
C LEU A 22 -0.55 10.46 -2.20
N ARG A 23 0.47 10.28 -3.04
CA ARG A 23 1.64 11.16 -3.03
C ARG A 23 1.32 12.59 -3.48
N ALA A 24 0.36 12.79 -4.38
CA ALA A 24 -0.13 14.12 -4.74
C ALA A 24 -0.73 14.87 -3.54
N GLU A 25 -1.38 14.14 -2.64
CA GLU A 25 -1.91 14.65 -1.35
C GLU A 25 -0.85 14.70 -0.24
N ARG A 26 0.45 14.52 -0.58
CA ARG A 26 1.59 14.49 0.37
C ARG A 26 1.51 13.35 1.40
N ILE A 27 0.81 12.27 1.07
CA ILE A 27 0.72 11.06 1.89
C ILE A 27 1.79 10.07 1.42
N SER A 28 2.65 9.61 2.33
CA SER A 28 3.62 8.56 2.02
C SER A 28 2.91 7.25 1.74
N ALA A 29 3.28 6.60 0.64
CA ALA A 29 2.68 5.34 0.23
C ALA A 29 3.75 4.37 -0.30
N ARG A 30 3.62 3.09 0.05
CA ARG A 30 4.49 2.01 -0.42
C ARG A 30 3.67 0.86 -0.98
N ILE A 31 4.06 0.38 -2.16
CA ILE A 31 3.44 -0.80 -2.78
C ILE A 31 4.17 -2.05 -2.32
N LEU A 32 3.42 -3.07 -1.94
CA LEU A 32 3.90 -4.39 -1.55
C LEU A 32 3.14 -5.47 -2.31
N PRO A 33 3.72 -6.66 -2.51
CA PRO A 33 3.00 -7.80 -3.10
C PRO A 33 1.75 -8.19 -2.29
N GLY A 34 0.68 -8.61 -2.96
CA GLY A 34 -0.56 -9.08 -2.33
C GLY A 34 -0.40 -10.31 -1.43
N ASN A 35 0.70 -11.05 -1.57
CA ASN A 35 1.06 -12.20 -0.72
C ASN A 35 1.98 -11.82 0.46
N THR A 36 2.16 -10.53 0.76
CA THR A 36 2.94 -10.09 1.93
C THR A 36 2.29 -10.59 3.22
N SER A 37 3.09 -11.16 4.12
CA SER A 37 2.58 -11.73 5.38
C SER A 37 2.05 -10.64 6.33
N ALA A 38 1.09 -11.00 7.17
CA ALA A 38 0.51 -10.09 8.17
C ALA A 38 1.57 -9.58 9.15
N GLU A 39 2.50 -10.44 9.57
CA GLU A 39 3.60 -10.07 10.47
C GLU A 39 4.50 -9.01 9.84
N SER A 40 4.78 -9.13 8.54
CA SER A 40 5.60 -8.17 7.79
C SER A 40 4.88 -6.83 7.63
N ILE A 41 3.55 -6.85 7.43
CA ILE A 41 2.72 -5.64 7.36
C ILE A 41 2.68 -4.93 8.71
N MET A 42 2.50 -5.68 9.80
CA MET A 42 2.48 -5.14 11.16
C MET A 42 3.82 -4.54 11.57
N ALA A 43 4.94 -5.15 11.16
CA ALA A 43 6.29 -4.65 11.42
C ALA A 43 6.60 -3.30 10.76
N GLU A 44 5.84 -2.90 9.75
CA GLU A 44 6.01 -1.60 9.07
C GLU A 44 5.36 -0.43 9.82
N GLU A 45 4.61 -0.71 10.90
CA GLU A 45 3.88 0.29 11.70
C GLU A 45 3.09 1.29 10.84
N ALA A 46 2.48 0.80 9.76
CA ALA A 46 1.74 1.63 8.82
C ALA A 46 0.47 2.21 9.46
N LEU A 47 0.12 3.44 9.06
CA LEU A 47 -1.11 4.08 9.52
C LEU A 47 -2.37 3.49 8.86
N GLY A 48 -2.21 2.79 7.74
CA GLY A 48 -3.30 2.16 7.03
C GLY A 48 -2.83 1.25 5.91
N VAL A 49 -3.75 0.39 5.46
CA VAL A 49 -3.53 -0.58 4.40
C VAL A 49 -4.64 -0.46 3.36
N ILE A 50 -4.27 -0.45 2.08
CA ILE A 50 -5.16 -0.52 0.93
C ILE A 50 -4.93 -1.85 0.23
N LEU A 51 -6.00 -2.61 -0.03
CA LEU A 51 -5.95 -3.80 -0.87
C LEU A 51 -6.32 -3.39 -2.29
N SER A 52 -5.38 -3.53 -3.23
CA SER A 52 -5.52 -3.13 -4.62
C SER A 52 -5.67 -4.37 -5.48
N GLY A 53 -6.82 -4.54 -6.12
CA GLY A 53 -7.16 -5.73 -6.89
C GLY A 53 -8.41 -5.51 -7.74
N GLY A 54 -8.53 -6.24 -8.85
CA GLY A 54 -9.75 -6.30 -9.64
C GLY A 54 -9.80 -7.59 -10.45
N THR A 55 -11.01 -8.03 -10.80
CA THR A 55 -11.23 -9.11 -11.80
C THR A 55 -11.22 -8.59 -13.23
#